data_AF-A0A1H5YBL6-F1
#
_entry.id   AF-A0A1H5YBL6-F1
#
_cell.length_a   1.000
_cell.length_b   1.000
_cell.length_c   1.000
_cell.angle_alpha   90.00
_cell.angle_beta   90.00
_cell.angle_gamma   90.00
#
_symmetry.space_group_name_H-M   'P 1'
#
loop_
_entity.id
_entity.type
_entity.pdbx_description
1 polymer ?
#
loop_
_entity_poly.entity_id
_entity_poly.type
_entity_poly.pdbx_seq_one_letter_code
_entity_poly.pdbx_strand_id
1 'polypeptide(L)'
;MGGSSSSSSSSNTTNVSGQNAIEGDNLGTAISGVNNSTINVTATDHGAVEKSFEMGEKALSFADNALDETLGFADGVFDDALGAVAANSEKTIMFAENALDEFSATNSENLQMVAGLAGNQAAQNSKNLNAMMELAKFNKDGGQSQLNKQQLILVGIIIVVMGVVAAKAVK
;
A
#
# COMPACT_ATOMS: atom_id res chain seq x y z
N MET A 1 8.89 4.03 52.16
CA MET A 1 9.22 4.91 53.31
C MET A 1 8.44 4.40 54.50
N GLY A 2 9.10 3.69 55.43
CA GLY A 2 8.47 3.17 56.64
C GLY A 2 9.18 3.75 57.86
N GLY A 3 8.61 4.78 58.45
CA GLY A 3 9.08 5.33 59.72
C GLY A 3 8.43 4.56 60.86
N SER A 4 9.21 3.79 61.61
CA SER A 4 8.78 3.26 62.91
C SER A 4 8.78 4.41 63.91
N SER A 5 7.73 5.20 63.93
CA SER A 5 7.54 6.23 64.95
C SER A 5 7.08 5.56 66.24
N SER A 6 8.04 5.14 67.06
CA SER A 6 7.78 4.83 68.47
C SER A 6 7.68 6.15 69.24
N SER A 7 6.48 6.69 69.36
CA SER A 7 6.21 7.81 70.26
C SER A 7 6.14 7.30 71.69
N SER A 8 7.09 7.72 72.53
CA SER A 8 7.03 7.55 73.97
C SER A 8 6.68 8.88 74.62
N SER A 9 5.50 8.96 75.23
CA SER A 9 5.09 10.09 76.06
C SER A 9 5.03 9.63 77.51
N SER A 10 5.76 10.32 78.39
CA SER A 10 5.74 10.11 79.84
C SER A 10 5.06 11.31 80.48
N SER A 11 3.98 11.10 81.21
CA SER A 11 3.23 12.15 81.89
C SER A 11 2.90 11.69 83.31
N ASN A 12 3.39 12.42 84.31
CA ASN A 12 3.07 12.19 85.73
C ASN A 12 1.79 12.97 86.06
N THR A 13 0.69 12.29 86.37
CA THR A 13 -0.58 12.93 86.73
C THR A 13 -0.97 12.59 88.18
N THR A 14 -1.19 13.60 89.01
CA THR A 14 -1.69 13.45 90.39
C THR A 14 -3.19 13.68 90.39
N ASN A 15 -3.95 12.64 90.77
CA ASN A 15 -5.41 12.64 90.66
C ASN A 15 -6.06 13.48 91.77
N VAL A 16 -6.74 14.57 91.42
CA VAL A 16 -7.68 15.28 92.31
C VAL A 16 -9.05 15.16 91.65
N SER A 17 -9.88 14.26 92.19
CA SER A 17 -11.27 13.99 91.79
C SER A 17 -11.93 15.09 90.93
N GLY A 18 -12.03 14.86 89.62
CA GLY A 18 -12.65 15.81 88.69
C GLY A 18 -12.45 15.41 87.23
N GLN A 19 -13.44 14.69 86.68
CA GLN A 19 -13.82 14.58 85.27
C GLN A 19 -12.73 14.84 84.20
N ASN A 20 -12.22 13.77 83.56
CA ASN A 20 -11.43 13.89 82.33
C ASN A 20 -12.31 14.48 81.21
N ALA A 21 -12.21 15.80 80.97
CA ALA A 21 -12.74 16.40 79.75
C ALA A 21 -11.80 16.01 78.59
N ILE A 22 -12.27 15.10 77.75
CA ILE A 22 -11.57 14.70 76.53
C ILE A 22 -12.27 15.39 75.38
N GLU A 23 -11.70 16.49 74.91
CA GLU A 23 -12.18 17.25 73.76
C GLU A 23 -11.37 16.86 72.51
N GLY A 24 -12.06 16.41 71.47
CA GLY A 24 -11.47 15.97 70.20
C GLY A 24 -11.71 14.48 69.89
N ASP A 25 -11.14 14.02 68.77
CA ASP A 25 -11.24 12.63 68.31
C ASP A 25 -10.29 11.73 69.11
N ASN A 26 -10.73 11.30 70.29
CA ASN A 26 -9.95 10.41 71.14
C ASN A 26 -10.24 8.95 70.80
N LEU A 27 -9.69 8.50 69.67
CA LEU A 27 -9.75 7.11 69.18
C LEU A 27 -8.93 6.13 70.04
N GLY A 28 -8.29 6.61 71.11
CA GLY A 28 -7.56 5.80 72.08
C GLY A 28 -8.38 5.46 73.33
N THR A 29 -7.75 4.71 74.24
CA THR A 29 -8.32 4.37 75.55
C THR A 29 -8.06 5.47 76.58
N ALA A 30 -9.12 6.12 77.05
CA ALA A 30 -9.07 7.06 78.16
C ALA A 30 -9.13 6.34 79.51
N ILE A 31 -8.21 6.67 80.41
CA ILE A 31 -8.13 6.03 81.73
C ILE A 31 -8.08 7.12 82.80
N SER A 32 -8.99 7.06 83.77
CA SER A 32 -9.05 7.97 84.93
C SER A 32 -9.01 7.16 86.21
N GLY A 33 -8.51 7.74 87.31
CA GLY A 33 -8.61 7.11 88.64
C GLY A 33 -7.39 6.30 89.14
N VAL A 34 -6.30 6.18 88.39
CA VAL A 34 -5.31 5.10 88.56
C VAL A 34 -4.14 5.39 89.54
N ASN A 35 -4.43 6.06 90.66
CA ASN A 35 -3.39 6.43 91.62
C ASN A 35 -2.66 5.19 92.18
N ASN A 36 -1.32 5.23 92.18
CA ASN A 36 -0.43 4.18 92.68
C ASN A 36 -0.63 2.78 92.04
N SER A 37 -1.08 2.70 90.79
CA SER A 37 -1.33 1.44 90.06
C SER A 37 -0.56 1.38 88.74
N THR A 38 -0.05 0.20 88.37
CA THR A 38 0.49 -0.06 87.03
C THR A 38 -0.66 -0.51 86.13
N ILE A 39 -1.00 0.29 85.14
CA ILE A 39 -2.03 -0.04 84.15
C ILE A 39 -1.34 -0.56 82.89
N ASN A 40 -1.71 -1.76 82.45
CA ASN A 40 -1.32 -2.30 81.15
C ASN A 40 -2.51 -2.19 80.19
N VAL A 41 -2.40 -1.32 79.19
CA VAL A 41 -3.40 -1.21 78.12
C VAL A 41 -2.84 -1.75 76.84
N THR A 42 -3.58 -2.66 76.23
CA THR A 42 -3.33 -3.14 74.88
C THR A 42 -4.52 -2.74 74.02
N ALA A 43 -4.31 -1.82 73.08
CA ALA A 43 -5.28 -1.46 72.07
C ALA A 43 -4.90 -2.18 70.76
N THR A 44 -5.87 -2.81 70.11
CA THR A 44 -5.69 -3.49 68.82
C THR A 44 -6.66 -2.92 67.81
N ASP A 45 -6.14 -2.28 66.77
CA ASP A 45 -6.93 -1.67 65.70
C ASP A 45 -7.16 -2.67 64.56
N HIS A 46 -8.14 -3.56 64.75
CA HIS A 46 -8.52 -4.54 63.72
C HIS A 46 -9.17 -3.89 62.49
N GLY A 47 -9.89 -2.77 62.68
CA GLY A 47 -10.62 -2.11 61.61
C GLY A 47 -9.72 -1.40 60.61
N ALA A 48 -8.64 -0.75 61.07
CA ALA A 48 -7.65 -0.16 60.16
C ALA A 48 -6.90 -1.23 59.37
N VAL A 49 -6.60 -2.39 59.98
CA VAL A 49 -5.93 -3.51 59.30
C VAL A 49 -6.84 -4.12 58.23
N GLU A 50 -8.11 -4.39 58.57
CA GLU A 50 -9.10 -4.92 57.63
C GLU A 50 -9.32 -3.98 56.43
N LYS A 51 -9.51 -2.68 56.69
CA LYS A 51 -9.61 -1.67 55.61
C LYS A 51 -8.34 -1.55 54.77
N SER A 52 -7.16 -1.76 55.36
CA SER A 52 -5.90 -1.77 54.61
C SER A 52 -5.82 -2.97 53.66
N PHE A 53 -6.29 -4.14 54.09
CA PHE A 53 -6.39 -5.31 53.23
C PHE A 53 -7.42 -5.12 52.12
N GLU A 54 -8.62 -4.60 52.45
CA GLU A 54 -9.66 -4.29 51.45
C GLU A 54 -9.15 -3.29 50.40
N MET A 55 -8.40 -2.26 50.83
CA MET A 55 -7.75 -1.33 49.92
C MET A 55 -6.69 -2.03 49.05
N GLY A 56 -5.92 -2.95 49.62
CA GLY A 56 -4.95 -3.77 48.87
C GLY A 56 -5.62 -4.63 47.81
N GLU A 57 -6.72 -5.31 48.13
CA GLU A 57 -7.50 -6.13 47.18
C GLU A 57 -8.08 -5.27 46.05
N LYS A 58 -8.66 -4.11 46.39
CA LYS A 58 -9.17 -3.16 45.38
C LYS A 58 -8.08 -2.62 44.47
N ALA A 59 -6.89 -2.33 45.03
CA ALA A 59 -5.75 -1.87 44.24
C ALA A 59 -5.25 -2.97 43.28
N LEU A 60 -5.21 -4.22 43.74
CA LEU A 60 -4.85 -5.37 42.90
C LEU A 60 -5.89 -5.61 41.81
N SER A 61 -7.18 -5.60 42.13
CA SER A 61 -8.25 -5.74 41.13
C SER A 61 -8.23 -4.59 40.12
N PHE A 62 -7.97 -3.36 40.55
CA PHE A 62 -7.79 -2.23 39.65
C PHE A 62 -6.60 -2.46 38.71
N ALA A 63 -5.45 -2.91 39.24
CA ALA A 63 -4.27 -3.21 38.43
C ALA A 63 -4.54 -4.33 37.41
N ASP A 64 -5.27 -5.38 37.80
CA ASP A 64 -5.64 -6.49 36.94
C ASP A 64 -6.54 -6.03 35.78
N ASN A 65 -7.61 -5.27 36.09
CA ASN A 65 -8.49 -4.69 35.07
C ASN A 65 -7.74 -3.74 34.12
N ALA A 66 -6.85 -2.90 34.64
CA ALA A 66 -6.06 -1.98 33.84
C ALA A 66 -5.08 -2.72 32.91
N LEU A 67 -4.50 -3.83 33.37
CA LEU A 67 -3.66 -4.70 32.55
C LEU A 67 -4.48 -5.41 31.48
N ASP A 68 -5.64 -5.96 31.82
CA ASP A 68 -6.53 -6.63 30.87
C ASP A 68 -7.00 -5.67 29.75
N GLU A 69 -7.43 -4.46 30.11
CA GLU A 69 -7.82 -3.43 29.14
C GLU A 69 -6.65 -2.99 28.26
N THR A 70 -5.45 -2.86 28.84
CA THR A 70 -4.23 -2.53 28.07
C THR A 70 -3.84 -3.64 27.09
N LEU A 71 -3.96 -4.90 27.51
CA LEU A 71 -3.67 -6.05 26.65
C LEU A 71 -4.72 -6.17 25.54
N GLY A 72 -6.00 -6.00 25.85
CA GLY A 72 -7.08 -6.00 24.86
C GLY A 72 -6.92 -4.86 23.84
N PHE A 73 -6.56 -3.66 24.28
CA PHE A 73 -6.23 -2.56 23.38
C PHE A 73 -5.03 -2.89 22.48
N ALA A 74 -3.95 -3.45 23.04
CA ALA A 74 -2.78 -3.82 22.28
C ALA A 74 -3.11 -4.88 21.21
N ASP A 75 -3.87 -5.92 21.57
CA ASP A 75 -4.29 -6.98 20.65
C ASP A 75 -5.14 -6.42 19.50
N GLY A 76 -6.12 -5.56 19.81
CA GLY A 76 -6.93 -4.88 18.79
C GLY A 76 -6.10 -4.01 17.84
N VAL A 77 -5.12 -3.26 18.37
CA VAL A 77 -4.20 -2.47 17.53
C VAL A 77 -3.32 -3.36 16.64
N PHE A 78 -2.87 -4.51 17.15
CA PHE A 78 -2.08 -5.46 16.36
C PHE A 78 -2.90 -6.11 15.25
N ASP A 79 -4.15 -6.50 15.52
CA ASP A 79 -5.05 -7.07 14.52
C ASP A 79 -5.39 -6.04 13.41
N ASP A 80 -5.74 -4.81 13.81
CA ASP A 80 -5.99 -3.71 12.86
C ASP A 80 -4.76 -3.40 12.00
N ALA A 81 -3.57 -3.36 12.62
CA ALA A 81 -2.33 -3.13 11.89
C ALA A 81 -2.00 -4.25 10.91
N LEU A 82 -2.17 -5.52 11.33
CA LEU A 82 -1.93 -6.67 10.46
C LEU A 82 -2.95 -6.72 9.32
N GLY A 83 -4.21 -6.41 9.60
CA GLY A 83 -5.28 -6.28 8.61
C GLY A 83 -4.99 -5.18 7.59
N ALA A 84 -4.51 -4.01 8.04
CA ALA A 84 -4.12 -2.92 7.15
C ALA A 84 -2.92 -3.31 6.26
N VAL A 85 -1.93 -4.02 6.79
CA VAL A 85 -0.79 -4.53 6.02
C VAL A 85 -1.25 -5.56 4.98
N ALA A 86 -2.10 -6.51 5.37
CA ALA A 86 -2.65 -7.52 4.47
C ALA A 86 -3.43 -6.87 3.32
N ALA A 87 -4.34 -5.94 3.63
CA ALA A 87 -5.12 -5.22 2.63
C ALA A 87 -4.26 -4.34 1.70
N ASN A 88 -3.19 -3.73 2.21
CA ASN A 88 -2.26 -2.95 1.40
C ASN A 88 -1.42 -3.86 0.48
N SER A 89 -0.98 -5.01 0.98
CA SER A 89 -0.25 -6.01 0.20
C SER A 89 -1.11 -6.54 -0.95
N GLU A 90 -2.37 -6.89 -0.69
CA GLU A 90 -3.32 -7.33 -1.71
C GLU A 90 -3.53 -6.26 -2.79
N LYS A 91 -3.78 -5.00 -2.40
CA LYS A 91 -3.94 -3.88 -3.35
C LYS A 91 -2.69 -3.64 -4.19
N THR A 92 -1.51 -3.80 -3.61
CA THR A 92 -0.24 -3.64 -4.32
C THR A 92 -0.04 -4.74 -5.36
N ILE A 93 -0.40 -5.99 -5.03
CA ILE A 93 -0.37 -7.11 -5.97
C ILE A 93 -1.36 -6.86 -7.11
N MET A 94 -2.60 -6.51 -6.79
CA MET A 94 -3.62 -6.19 -7.81
C MET A 94 -3.19 -5.03 -8.72
N PHE A 95 -2.58 -3.98 -8.16
CA PHE A 95 -2.06 -2.88 -8.96
C PHE A 95 -0.94 -3.35 -9.90
N ALA A 96 -0.02 -4.18 -9.40
CA ALA A 96 1.06 -4.73 -10.21
C ALA A 96 0.53 -5.64 -11.33
N GLU A 97 -0.44 -6.51 -11.04
CA GLU A 97 -1.11 -7.35 -12.05
C GLU A 97 -1.78 -6.51 -13.13
N ASN A 98 -2.59 -5.52 -12.74
CA ASN A 98 -3.25 -4.63 -13.70
C ASN A 98 -2.25 -3.84 -14.56
N ALA A 99 -1.15 -3.35 -13.97
CA ALA A 99 -0.11 -2.64 -14.69
C ALA A 99 0.63 -3.57 -15.68
N LEU A 100 0.88 -4.82 -15.30
CA LEU A 100 1.49 -5.82 -16.17
C LEU A 100 0.55 -6.24 -17.30
N ASP A 101 -0.73 -6.41 -17.02
CA ASP A 101 -1.75 -6.74 -18.02
C ASP A 101 -1.90 -5.60 -19.05
N GLU A 102 -2.00 -4.35 -18.59
CA GLU A 102 -2.07 -3.18 -19.46
C GLU A 102 -0.81 -3.03 -20.33
N PHE A 103 0.37 -3.22 -19.73
CA PHE A 103 1.64 -3.18 -20.46
C PHE A 103 1.74 -4.31 -21.49
N SER A 104 1.32 -5.52 -21.13
CA SER A 104 1.31 -6.69 -22.01
C SER A 104 0.34 -6.49 -23.18
N ALA A 105 -0.87 -5.99 -22.91
CA ALA A 105 -1.87 -5.67 -23.93
C ALA A 105 -1.36 -4.59 -24.89
N THR A 106 -0.86 -3.48 -24.36
CA THR A 106 -0.29 -2.37 -25.16
C THR A 106 0.90 -2.84 -25.99
N ASN A 107 1.80 -3.64 -25.42
CA ASN A 107 2.95 -4.16 -26.14
C ASN A 107 2.54 -5.16 -27.23
N SER A 108 1.54 -6.01 -26.97
CA SER A 108 0.98 -6.92 -27.96
C SER A 108 0.36 -6.16 -29.14
N GLU A 109 -0.42 -5.11 -28.86
CA GLU A 109 -1.02 -4.25 -29.88
C GLU A 109 0.05 -3.51 -30.69
N ASN A 110 1.07 -2.96 -30.03
CA ASN A 110 2.20 -2.33 -30.70
C ASN A 110 2.96 -3.31 -31.60
N LEU A 111 3.24 -4.53 -31.12
CA LEU A 111 3.88 -5.57 -31.92
C LEU A 111 3.01 -5.98 -33.11
N GLN A 112 1.70 -6.08 -32.92
CA GLN A 112 0.76 -6.41 -34.00
C GLN A 112 0.69 -5.29 -35.04
N MET A 113 0.68 -4.03 -34.61
CA MET A 113 0.74 -2.88 -35.50
C MET A 113 2.06 -2.85 -36.28
N VAL A 114 3.20 -3.06 -35.61
CA VAL A 114 4.52 -3.14 -36.25
C VAL A 114 4.59 -4.30 -37.23
N ALA A 115 4.08 -5.48 -36.87
CA ALA A 115 4.00 -6.63 -37.76
C ALA A 115 3.10 -6.35 -38.98
N GLY A 116 1.97 -5.68 -38.78
CA GLY A 116 1.06 -5.26 -39.84
C GLY A 116 1.68 -4.21 -40.78
N LEU A 117 2.39 -3.22 -40.23
CA LEU A 117 3.14 -2.22 -40.98
C LEU A 117 4.27 -2.87 -41.78
N ALA A 118 5.07 -3.73 -41.14
CA ALA A 118 6.16 -4.47 -41.79
C ALA A 118 5.63 -5.38 -42.90
N GLY A 119 4.52 -6.08 -42.68
CA GLY A 119 3.86 -6.91 -43.68
C GLY A 119 3.36 -6.09 -44.87
N ASN A 120 2.68 -4.97 -44.62
CA ASN A 120 2.25 -4.05 -45.67
C ASN A 120 3.43 -3.43 -46.42
N GLN A 121 4.49 -3.07 -45.73
CA GLN A 121 5.70 -2.51 -46.33
C GLN A 121 6.40 -3.55 -47.20
N ALA A 122 6.53 -4.80 -46.75
CA ALA A 122 7.04 -5.91 -47.55
C ALA A 122 6.20 -6.18 -48.79
N ALA A 123 4.86 -6.18 -48.66
CA ALA A 123 3.95 -6.37 -49.78
C ALA A 123 4.02 -5.23 -50.80
N GLN A 124 4.07 -3.98 -50.35
CA GLN A 124 4.27 -2.81 -51.22
C GLN A 124 5.65 -2.84 -51.88
N ASN A 125 6.70 -3.20 -51.14
CA ASN A 125 8.06 -3.28 -51.69
C ASN A 125 8.15 -4.39 -52.75
N SER A 126 7.49 -5.54 -52.55
CA SER A 126 7.40 -6.61 -53.56
C SER A 126 6.66 -6.14 -54.82
N LYS A 127 5.55 -5.40 -54.68
CA LYS A 127 4.84 -4.79 -55.81
C LYS A 127 5.71 -3.78 -56.57
N ASN A 128 6.39 -2.89 -55.87
CA ASN A 128 7.31 -1.92 -56.48
C ASN A 128 8.47 -2.62 -57.19
N LEU A 129 9.07 -3.64 -56.59
CA LEU A 129 10.12 -4.44 -57.22
C LEU A 129 9.61 -5.18 -58.46
N ASN A 130 8.40 -5.74 -58.43
CA ASN A 130 7.78 -6.38 -59.59
C ASN A 130 7.53 -5.38 -60.72
N ALA A 131 6.97 -4.20 -60.42
CA ALA A 131 6.76 -3.15 -61.41
C ALA A 131 8.08 -2.64 -62.00
N MET A 132 9.12 -2.46 -61.18
CA MET A 132 10.47 -2.13 -61.66
C MET A 132 11.07 -3.26 -62.51
N MET A 133 10.85 -4.52 -62.15
CA MET A 133 11.32 -5.67 -62.91
C MET A 133 10.59 -5.78 -64.25
N GLU A 134 9.29 -5.48 -64.28
CA GLU A 134 8.47 -5.44 -65.49
C GLU A 134 8.88 -4.28 -66.40
N LEU A 135 9.11 -3.08 -65.85
CA LEU A 135 9.71 -1.94 -66.56
C LEU A 135 11.10 -2.26 -67.11
N ALA A 136 11.93 -2.95 -66.32
CA ALA A 136 13.26 -3.36 -66.74
C ALA A 136 13.19 -4.43 -67.84
N LYS A 137 12.30 -5.43 -67.74
CA LYS A 137 12.05 -6.41 -68.80
C LYS A 137 11.48 -5.75 -70.06
N PHE A 138 10.55 -4.81 -69.94
CA PHE A 138 10.01 -4.05 -71.08
C PHE A 138 11.09 -3.21 -71.77
N ASN A 139 11.98 -2.57 -71.00
CA ASN A 139 13.15 -1.87 -71.53
C ASN A 139 14.20 -2.81 -72.12
N LYS A 140 14.32 -4.05 -71.62
CA LYS A 140 15.31 -5.05 -72.06
C LYS A 140 14.85 -5.86 -73.28
N ASP A 141 13.56 -6.20 -73.36
CA ASP A 141 12.86 -6.67 -74.58
C ASP A 141 12.57 -5.51 -75.55
N GLY A 142 12.89 -4.30 -75.10
CA GLY A 142 13.23 -3.15 -75.93
C GLY A 142 12.09 -2.26 -76.37
N GLY A 143 10.82 -2.49 -75.99
CA GLY A 143 9.67 -1.72 -76.53
C GLY A 143 9.58 -1.67 -78.07
N GLN A 144 10.54 -2.30 -78.75
CA GLN A 144 10.89 -2.13 -80.15
C GLN A 144 10.06 -3.06 -81.00
N SER A 145 9.51 -4.14 -80.45
CA SER A 145 8.70 -5.07 -81.24
C SER A 145 7.40 -4.45 -81.75
N GLN A 146 6.75 -3.58 -80.96
CA GLN A 146 5.54 -2.89 -81.42
C GLN A 146 5.86 -1.64 -82.25
N LEU A 147 6.86 -0.84 -81.83
CA LEU A 147 7.30 0.33 -82.59
C LEU A 147 7.92 -0.05 -83.94
N ASN A 148 8.78 -1.08 -84.03
CA ASN A 148 9.30 -1.55 -85.32
C ASN A 148 8.20 -2.11 -86.22
N LYS A 149 7.19 -2.82 -85.69
CA LYS A 149 6.09 -3.33 -86.54
C LYS A 149 5.27 -2.19 -87.14
N GLN A 150 4.91 -1.18 -86.35
CA GLN A 150 4.20 -0.01 -86.86
C GLN A 150 5.07 0.86 -87.79
N GLN A 151 6.35 1.04 -87.46
CA GLN A 151 7.28 1.83 -88.27
C GLN A 151 7.63 1.14 -89.59
N LEU A 152 7.75 -0.20 -89.63
CA LEU A 152 7.98 -0.97 -90.84
C LEU A 152 6.76 -0.93 -91.79
N ILE A 153 5.54 -0.99 -91.24
CA ILE A 153 4.31 -0.78 -92.02
C ILE A 153 4.26 0.65 -92.57
N LEU A 154 4.61 1.66 -91.77
CA LEU A 154 4.63 3.06 -92.19
C LEU A 154 5.65 3.31 -93.31
N VAL A 155 6.87 2.77 -93.20
CA VAL A 155 7.91 2.84 -94.24
C VAL A 155 7.45 2.13 -95.52
N GLY A 156 6.79 0.98 -95.41
CA GLY A 156 6.21 0.27 -96.56
C GLY A 156 5.19 1.12 -97.32
N ILE A 157 4.30 1.82 -96.61
CA ILE A 157 3.32 2.73 -97.21
C ILE A 157 4.02 3.89 -97.92
N ILE A 158 5.03 4.50 -97.29
CA ILE A 158 5.79 5.63 -97.88
C ILE A 158 6.46 5.22 -99.20
N ILE A 159 7.07 4.03 -99.26
CA ILE A 159 7.73 3.51 -100.48
C ILE A 159 6.71 3.31 -101.61
N VAL A 160 5.53 2.75 -101.30
CA VAL A 160 4.47 2.55 -102.29
C VAL A 160 3.96 3.90 -102.83
N VAL A 161 3.73 4.88 -101.95
CA VAL A 161 3.28 6.22 -102.37
C VAL A 161 4.34 6.91 -103.23
N MET A 162 5.62 6.86 -102.81
CA MET A 162 6.74 7.41 -103.60
C MET A 162 6.86 6.73 -104.96
N GLY A 163 6.71 5.40 -105.03
CA GLY A 163 6.76 4.64 -106.28
C GLY A 163 5.62 5.02 -107.23
N VAL A 164 4.41 5.23 -106.71
CA VAL A 164 3.26 5.68 -107.51
C VAL A 164 3.45 7.11 -108.02
N VAL A 165 3.99 8.01 -107.20
CA VAL A 165 4.27 9.40 -107.60
C VAL A 165 5.37 9.44 -108.67
N ALA A 166 6.45 8.68 -108.49
CA ALA A 166 7.51 8.57 -109.50
C ALA A 166 7.00 7.95 -110.82
N ALA A 167 6.18 6.89 -110.74
CA ALA A 167 5.58 6.27 -111.93
C ALA A 167 4.61 7.21 -112.67
N LYS A 168 3.93 8.11 -111.95
CA LYS A 168 3.11 9.17 -112.55
C LYS A 168 3.92 10.35 -113.09
N ALA A 169 5.13 10.59 -112.59
CA ALA A 169 6.01 11.66 -113.06
C ALA A 169 6.82 11.29 -114.32
N VAL A 170 6.92 9.99 -114.65
CA VAL A 170 7.67 9.47 -115.81
C VAL A 170 6.75 9.10 -117.00
N LYS A 171 5.45 9.40 -116.91
CA LYS A 171 4.48 9.31 -118.02
C LYS A 171 3.95 10.69 -118.37
#